data_AF-A0A961UIC7-F1
#
_entry.id   AF-A0A961UIC7-F1
#
_cell.length_a   1.000
_cell.length_b   1.000
_cell.length_c   1.000
_cell.angle_alpha   90.00
_cell.angle_beta   90.00
_cell.angle_gamma   90.00
#
_symmetry.space_group_name_H-M   'P 1'
#
loop_
_entity.id
_entity.type
_entity.pdbx_description
1 polymer ?
#
loop_
_entity_poly.entity_id
_entity_poly.type
_entity_poly.pdbx_seq_one_letter_code
_entity_poly.pdbx_strand_id
1 'polypeptide(L)'
;MAPAAREWKGMGTEIRYECPECGHAVSFMPDGAIGAGVLMWILASSVVTAFFLYDKFGPGIIGWTIIALFWLGGGAVYAVDMHRRLRYPVTGAANSAELPKFKSGAPLRRAIGWIERLGFLGAPLVILAIMLAFLAIAVAIGFIGEALSN
;
A
#
# COMPACT_ATOMS: atom_id res chain seq x y z
N MET A 1 -15.06 18.46 8.15
CA MET A 1 -14.34 17.92 9.31
C MET A 1 -12.85 18.12 9.07
N ALA A 2 -12.10 18.61 10.05
CA ALA A 2 -10.64 18.79 9.90
C ALA A 2 -9.90 17.54 10.41
N PRO A 3 -8.74 17.20 9.85
CA PRO A 3 -7.91 16.11 10.37
C PRO A 3 -7.37 16.51 11.75
N ALA A 4 -7.80 15.79 12.79
CA ALA A 4 -7.46 16.10 14.18
C ALA A 4 -6.11 15.48 14.58
N ALA A 5 -5.87 14.24 14.18
CA ALA A 5 -4.64 13.52 14.50
C ALA A 5 -4.32 12.47 13.44
N ARG A 6 -3.04 12.15 13.33
CA ARG A 6 -2.54 11.02 12.56
C ARG A 6 -1.82 10.06 13.50
N GLU A 7 -2.34 8.85 13.59
CA GLU A 7 -1.85 7.82 14.51
C GLU A 7 -1.48 6.56 13.75
N TRP A 8 -0.51 5.82 14.30
CA TRP A 8 -0.19 4.48 13.79
C TRP A 8 -1.07 3.48 14.52
N LYS A 9 -1.95 2.79 13.81
CA LYS A 9 -2.86 1.77 14.37
C LYS A 9 -2.76 0.49 13.56
N GLY A 10 -2.54 -0.63 14.27
CA GLY A 10 -2.43 -1.96 13.67
C GLY A 10 -1.38 -2.02 12.55
N MET A 11 -1.84 -2.27 11.33
CA MET A 11 -1.00 -2.49 10.15
C MET A 11 -0.63 -1.21 9.38
N GLY A 12 -1.06 -0.02 9.82
CA GLY A 12 -0.80 1.19 9.05
C GLY A 12 -1.12 2.49 9.76
N THR A 13 -1.31 3.53 8.95
CA THR A 13 -1.55 4.89 9.39
C THR A 13 -3.03 5.20 9.28
N GLU A 14 -3.60 5.79 10.32
CA GLU A 14 -4.99 6.24 10.33
C GLU A 14 -5.04 7.74 10.62
N ILE A 15 -5.86 8.45 9.84
CA ILE A 15 -6.23 9.84 10.06
C ILE A 15 -7.54 9.85 10.81
N ARG A 16 -7.53 10.45 12.00
CA ARG A 16 -8.73 10.66 12.80
C ARG A 16 -9.34 12.00 12.43
N TYR A 17 -10.60 11.97 12.03
CA TYR A 17 -11.42 13.14 11.76
C TYR A 17 -12.42 13.30 12.89
N GLU A 18 -12.48 14.49 13.47
CA GLU A 18 -13.43 14.80 14.53
C GLU A 18 -14.44 15.84 14.03
N CYS A 19 -15.71 15.57 14.30
CA CYS A 19 -16.81 16.48 14.03
C CYS A 19 -16.95 17.47 15.20
N PRO A 20 -16.61 18.76 15.01
CA PRO A 20 -16.68 19.73 16.10
C PRO A 20 -18.11 19.96 16.60
N GLU A 21 -19.12 19.78 15.74
CA GLU A 21 -20.53 20.03 16.08
C GLU A 21 -21.25 18.82 16.67
N CYS A 22 -20.78 17.60 16.38
CA CYS A 22 -21.52 16.37 16.68
C CYS A 22 -20.75 15.36 17.53
N GLY A 23 -19.49 15.63 17.89
CA GLY A 23 -18.68 14.77 18.76
C GLY A 23 -18.30 13.41 18.17
N HIS A 24 -18.77 13.08 16.96
CA HIS A 24 -18.39 11.85 16.27
C HIS A 24 -16.95 11.93 15.74
N ALA A 25 -16.17 10.88 16.01
CA ALA A 25 -14.85 10.66 15.45
C ALA A 25 -14.87 9.47 14.50
N VAL A 26 -14.29 9.65 13.31
CA VAL A 26 -14.12 8.59 12.31
C VAL A 26 -12.66 8.51 11.92
N SER A 27 -12.12 7.30 11.78
CA SER A 27 -10.76 7.08 11.31
C SER A 27 -10.76 6.50 9.90
N PHE A 28 -9.90 7.05 9.04
CA PHE A 28 -9.69 6.56 7.69
C PHE A 28 -8.20 6.44 7.41
N MET A 29 -7.80 5.44 6.63
CA MET A 29 -6.44 5.41 6.07
C MET A 29 -6.22 6.60 5.13
N PRO A 30 -4.98 7.08 4.92
CA PRO A 30 -4.64 8.06 3.90
C PRO A 30 -4.71 7.49 2.48
N ASP A 31 -4.92 8.35 1.47
CA ASP A 31 -5.07 7.92 0.07
C ASP A 31 -3.88 7.13 -0.44
N GLY A 32 -2.67 7.63 -0.20
CA GLY A 32 -1.45 6.95 -0.61
C GLY A 32 -1.21 5.63 0.10
N ALA A 33 -1.69 5.46 1.34
CA ALA A 33 -1.58 4.18 2.04
C ALA A 33 -2.49 3.11 1.42
N ILE A 34 -3.71 3.47 1.01
CA ILE A 34 -4.60 2.54 0.30
C ILE A 34 -3.98 2.17 -1.05
N GLY A 35 -3.53 3.15 -1.84
CA GLY A 35 -2.93 2.90 -3.15
C GLY A 35 -1.68 2.02 -3.07
N ALA A 36 -0.78 2.34 -2.13
CA ALA A 36 0.40 1.52 -1.85
C ALA A 36 0.03 0.11 -1.37
N GLY A 37 -0.96 -0.01 -0.49
CA GLY A 37 -1.46 -1.28 0.01
C GLY A 37 -2.02 -2.18 -1.10
N VAL A 38 -2.84 -1.62 -1.99
CA VAL A 38 -3.38 -2.33 -3.16
C VAL A 38 -2.26 -2.84 -4.07
N LEU A 39 -1.25 -2.01 -4.38
CA LEU A 39 -0.12 -2.43 -5.19
C LEU A 39 0.66 -3.57 -4.52
N MET A 40 1.04 -3.40 -3.25
CA MET A 40 1.77 -4.42 -2.50
C MET A 40 0.99 -5.72 -2.40
N TRP A 41 -0.33 -5.63 -2.25
CA TRP A 41 -1.24 -6.76 -2.24
C TRP A 41 -1.24 -7.51 -3.57
N ILE A 42 -1.36 -6.80 -4.70
CA ILE A 42 -1.31 -7.40 -6.04
C ILE A 42 0.04 -8.08 -6.27
N LEU A 43 1.15 -7.45 -5.88
CA LEU A 43 2.49 -8.01 -6.01
C LEU A 43 2.65 -9.29 -5.18
N ALA A 44 2.26 -9.25 -3.90
CA ALA A 44 2.31 -10.42 -3.02
C ALA A 44 1.43 -11.56 -3.56
N SER A 45 0.22 -11.25 -4.03
CA SER A 45 -0.70 -12.23 -4.63
C SER A 45 -0.13 -12.85 -5.90
N SER A 46 0.53 -12.05 -6.73
CA SER A 46 1.18 -12.50 -7.95
C SER A 46 2.35 -13.43 -7.65
N VAL A 47 3.17 -13.11 -6.64
CA VAL A 47 4.27 -13.98 -6.19
C VAL A 47 3.74 -15.30 -5.65
N VAL A 48 2.72 -15.28 -4.78
CA VAL A 48 2.09 -16.50 -4.27
C VAL A 48 1.53 -17.35 -5.42
N THR A 49 0.82 -16.72 -6.34
CA THR A 49 0.26 -17.40 -7.52
C THR A 49 1.39 -18.04 -8.36
N ALA A 50 2.47 -17.30 -8.61
CA ALA A 50 3.62 -17.82 -9.34
C ALA A 50 4.25 -19.04 -8.64
N PHE A 51 4.43 -18.99 -7.31
CA PHE A 51 4.95 -20.15 -6.56
C PHE A 51 4.13 -21.41 -6.76
N PHE A 52 2.80 -21.31 -6.74
CA PHE A 52 1.91 -22.45 -6.98
C PHE A 52 1.87 -22.90 -8.44
N LEU A 53 2.15 -22.01 -9.40
CA LEU A 53 2.22 -22.35 -10.82
C LEU A 53 3.56 -22.99 -11.22
N TYR A 54 4.65 -22.67 -10.52
CA TYR A 54 5.98 -23.24 -10.76
C TYR A 54 6.16 -24.64 -10.18
N ASP A 55 5.21 -25.12 -9.36
CA ASP A 55 5.25 -26.48 -8.86
C ASP A 55 4.96 -27.49 -9.99
N LYS A 56 5.69 -28.61 -10.03
CA LYS A 56 5.69 -29.58 -11.14
C LYS A 56 4.32 -30.21 -11.44
N PHE A 57 3.38 -30.11 -10.50
CA PHE A 57 2.05 -30.69 -10.59
C PHE A 57 0.94 -29.64 -10.77
N GLY A 58 1.30 -28.35 -10.87
CA GLY A 58 0.38 -27.22 -10.87
C GLY A 58 -0.37 -27.06 -9.54
N PRO A 59 -1.15 -25.98 -9.38
CA PRO A 59 -1.99 -25.84 -8.21
C PRO A 59 -3.10 -26.89 -8.33
N GLY A 60 -3.05 -27.96 -7.53
CA GLY A 60 -4.23 -28.78 -7.30
C GLY A 60 -5.39 -27.94 -6.75
N ILE A 61 -6.55 -28.55 -6.50
CA ILE A 61 -7.74 -27.84 -5.98
C ILE A 61 -7.41 -27.03 -4.71
N ILE A 62 -6.55 -27.56 -3.84
CA ILE A 62 -6.09 -26.87 -2.62
C ILE A 62 -5.28 -25.62 -2.97
N GLY A 63 -4.37 -25.70 -3.94
CA GLY A 63 -3.57 -24.56 -4.40
C GLY A 63 -4.44 -23.45 -4.98
N TRP A 64 -5.39 -23.79 -5.84
CA TRP A 64 -6.35 -22.80 -6.37
C TRP A 64 -7.22 -22.18 -5.29
N THR A 65 -7.63 -22.96 -4.27
CA THR A 65 -8.38 -22.44 -3.13
C THR A 65 -7.56 -21.41 -2.35
N ILE A 66 -6.27 -21.70 -2.09
CA ILE A 66 -5.38 -20.76 -1.39
C ILE A 66 -5.17 -19.49 -2.23
N ILE A 67 -4.90 -19.62 -3.52
CA ILE A 67 -4.76 -18.49 -4.45
C ILE A 67 -6.03 -17.62 -4.40
N ALA A 68 -7.21 -18.23 -4.55
CA ALA A 68 -8.48 -17.51 -4.54
C ALA A 68 -8.73 -16.81 -3.20
N LEU A 69 -8.49 -17.49 -2.07
CA LEU A 69 -8.63 -16.90 -0.73
C LEU A 69 -7.68 -15.72 -0.52
N PHE A 70 -6.46 -15.81 -1.05
CA PHE A 70 -5.53 -14.70 -1.03
C PHE A 70 -6.17 -13.54 -1.81
N TRP A 71 -6.34 -13.67 -3.14
CA TRP A 71 -6.86 -12.61 -4.01
C TRP A 71 -8.16 -11.96 -3.51
N LEU A 72 -9.12 -12.77 -3.08
CA LEU A 72 -10.41 -12.30 -2.55
C LEU A 72 -10.28 -11.67 -1.16
N GLY A 73 -9.43 -12.24 -0.30
CA GLY A 73 -9.23 -11.76 1.06
C GLY A 73 -8.67 -10.34 1.09
N GLY A 74 -7.55 -10.10 0.42
CA GLY A 74 -7.00 -8.74 0.36
C GLY A 74 -7.83 -7.79 -0.49
N GLY A 75 -8.47 -8.31 -1.55
CA GLY A 75 -9.44 -7.54 -2.34
C GLY A 75 -10.58 -6.99 -1.47
N ALA A 76 -11.14 -7.81 -0.58
CA ALA A 76 -12.22 -7.39 0.32
C ALA A 76 -11.79 -6.29 1.31
N VAL A 77 -10.58 -6.38 1.87
CA VAL A 77 -10.06 -5.38 2.81
C VAL A 77 -9.97 -4.01 2.15
N TYR A 78 -9.29 -3.90 1.01
CA TYR A 78 -9.13 -2.61 0.33
C TYR A 78 -10.39 -2.14 -0.38
N ALA A 79 -11.25 -3.05 -0.85
CA ALA A 79 -12.53 -2.69 -1.46
C ALA A 79 -13.48 -2.04 -0.46
N VAL A 80 -13.52 -2.51 0.79
CA VAL A 80 -14.34 -1.88 1.85
C VAL A 80 -13.87 -0.45 2.12
N ASP A 81 -12.57 -0.22 2.23
CA ASP A 81 -12.03 1.12 2.48
C ASP A 81 -12.25 2.05 1.28
N MET A 82 -12.11 1.54 0.06
CA MET A 82 -12.40 2.30 -1.16
C MET A 82 -13.88 2.64 -1.27
N HIS A 83 -14.77 1.70 -0.93
CA HIS A 83 -16.22 1.92 -0.90
C HIS A 83 -16.63 2.95 0.16
N ARG A 84 -16.01 2.90 1.35
CA ARG A 84 -16.24 3.91 2.40
C ARG A 84 -15.89 5.31 1.90
N ARG A 85 -14.83 5.48 1.12
CA ARG A 85 -14.48 6.79 0.55
C ARG A 85 -15.45 7.26 -0.52
N LEU A 86 -15.91 6.37 -1.40
CA LEU A 86 -16.91 6.71 -2.40
C LEU A 86 -18.21 7.20 -1.75
N ARG A 87 -18.59 6.63 -0.59
CA ARG A 87 -19.78 7.06 0.16
C ARG A 87 -19.58 8.31 1.03
N TYR A 88 -18.35 8.57 1.49
CA TYR A 88 -18.05 9.70 2.38
C TYR A 88 -16.90 10.58 1.84
N PRO A 89 -17.09 11.25 0.68
CA PRO A 89 -16.04 12.05 0.04
C PRO A 89 -15.61 13.26 0.88
N VAL A 90 -16.54 13.84 1.66
CA VAL A 90 -16.32 15.05 2.45
C VAL A 90 -15.51 14.83 3.73
N THR A 91 -15.33 13.58 4.16
CA THR A 91 -14.49 13.20 5.33
C THR A 91 -13.20 12.48 4.94
N GLY A 92 -13.04 12.10 3.68
CA GLY A 92 -11.85 11.37 3.19
C GLY A 92 -10.82 12.24 2.46
N ALA A 93 -11.19 13.45 2.04
CA ALA A 93 -10.35 14.33 1.23
C ALA A 93 -9.58 15.37 2.07
N ALA A 94 -8.89 14.95 3.14
CA ALA A 94 -7.73 15.76 3.53
C ALA A 94 -6.78 15.70 2.32
N ASN A 95 -6.60 16.83 1.63
CA ASN A 95 -5.65 16.94 0.51
C ASN A 95 -4.39 16.20 0.93
N SER A 96 -3.94 15.21 0.15
CA SER A 96 -2.80 14.38 0.55
C SER A 96 -1.55 15.25 0.88
N ALA A 97 -1.51 16.48 0.36
CA ALA A 97 -0.55 17.52 0.68
C ALA A 97 -0.59 18.05 2.14
N GLU A 98 -1.76 18.04 2.80
CA GLU A 98 -2.04 18.64 4.11
C GLU A 98 -2.16 17.61 5.25
N LEU A 99 -1.57 16.43 5.08
CA LEU A 99 -1.57 15.41 6.13
C LEU A 99 -0.81 15.88 7.39
N PRO A 100 -1.41 15.73 8.59
CA PRO A 100 -0.74 16.04 9.85
C PRO A 100 0.60 15.30 9.96
N LYS A 101 1.59 15.99 10.53
CA LYS A 101 2.92 15.40 10.76
C LYS A 101 2.81 14.30 11.84
N PHE A 102 3.54 13.21 11.64
CA PHE A 102 3.69 12.18 12.66
C PHE A 102 4.37 12.74 13.91
N LYS A 103 3.83 12.40 15.10
CA LYS A 103 4.44 12.75 16.39
C LYS A 103 5.69 11.91 16.73
N SER A 104 5.96 10.80 16.04
CA SER A 104 7.06 9.88 16.36
C SER A 104 8.12 9.77 15.25
N GLY A 105 9.39 10.04 15.61
CA GLY A 105 10.52 10.30 14.70
C GLY A 105 11.32 9.12 14.15
N ALA A 106 10.72 7.95 13.91
CA ALA A 106 11.46 6.86 13.26
C ALA A 106 11.69 7.15 11.75
N PRO A 107 12.90 6.91 11.19
CA PRO A 107 13.23 7.25 9.80
C PRO A 107 12.31 6.55 8.80
N LEU A 108 11.96 5.28 9.06
CA LEU A 108 11.02 4.51 8.23
C LEU A 108 9.62 5.14 8.21
N ARG A 109 9.11 5.58 9.36
CA ARG A 109 7.79 6.24 9.45
C ARG A 109 7.78 7.58 8.71
N ARG A 110 8.92 8.28 8.67
CA ARG A 110 9.08 9.52 7.92
C ARG A 110 9.02 9.29 6.41
N ALA A 111 9.66 8.22 5.93
CA ALA A 111 9.62 7.82 4.52
C ALA A 111 8.20 7.41 4.09
N ILE A 112 7.54 6.54 4.88
CA ILE A 112 6.13 6.16 4.64
C ILE A 112 5.24 7.41 4.62
N GLY A 113 5.46 8.31 5.57
CA GLY A 113 4.68 9.53 5.66
C GLY A 113 4.86 10.49 4.48
N TRP A 114 5.97 10.41 3.75
CA TRP A 114 6.19 11.14 2.50
C TRP A 114 5.48 10.47 1.32
N ILE A 115 5.57 9.14 1.22
CA ILE A 115 4.89 8.36 0.16
C ILE A 115 3.37 8.56 0.22
N GLU A 116 2.80 8.57 1.43
CA GLU A 116 1.34 8.72 1.61
C GLU A 116 0.80 10.08 1.13
N ARG A 117 1.65 11.10 1.01
CA ARG A 117 1.27 12.44 0.52
C ARG A 117 1.10 12.51 -0.99
N LEU A 118 1.58 11.49 -1.71
CA LEU A 118 1.52 11.43 -3.17
C LEU A 118 0.12 11.03 -3.69
N GLY A 119 -0.82 10.75 -2.79
CA GLY A 119 -2.18 10.36 -3.12
C GLY A 119 -2.30 8.92 -3.61
N PHE A 120 -3.52 8.52 -3.98
CA PHE A 120 -3.86 7.12 -4.30
C PHE A 120 -3.05 6.56 -5.49
N LEU A 121 -2.82 7.35 -6.54
CA LEU A 121 -2.05 6.92 -7.71
C LEU A 121 -0.56 7.23 -7.60
N GLY A 122 -0.16 8.33 -6.94
CA GLY A 122 1.24 8.72 -6.87
C GLY A 122 2.07 7.82 -5.95
N ALA A 123 1.51 7.38 -4.83
CA ALA A 123 2.18 6.46 -3.91
C ALA A 123 2.59 5.13 -4.59
N PRO A 124 1.69 4.39 -5.27
CA PRO A 124 2.07 3.15 -5.94
C PRO A 124 3.04 3.38 -7.11
N LEU A 125 2.91 4.48 -7.88
CA LEU A 125 3.84 4.78 -8.96
C LEU A 125 5.28 4.99 -8.46
N VAL A 126 5.45 5.67 -7.32
CA VAL A 126 6.79 5.86 -6.73
C VAL A 126 7.35 4.53 -6.22
N ILE A 127 6.54 3.69 -5.59
CA ILE A 127 6.97 2.35 -5.17
C ILE A 127 7.43 1.53 -6.38
N LEU A 128 6.65 1.54 -7.46
CA LEU A 128 6.99 0.85 -8.71
C LEU A 128 8.29 1.40 -9.33
N ALA A 129 8.45 2.72 -9.36
CA ALA A 129 9.67 3.35 -9.86
C ALA A 129 10.91 2.97 -9.03
N ILE A 130 10.79 2.91 -7.71
CA ILE A 130 11.86 2.45 -6.82
C ILE A 130 12.20 0.97 -7.11
N MET A 131 11.20 0.10 -7.24
CA MET A 131 11.42 -1.31 -7.57
C MET A 131 12.14 -1.47 -8.92
N LEU A 132 11.71 -0.74 -9.94
CA LEU A 132 12.34 -0.76 -11.27
C LEU A 132 13.78 -0.23 -11.22
N ALA A 133 14.06 0.80 -10.43
CA ALA A 133 15.41 1.30 -10.24
C ALA A 133 16.33 0.25 -9.59
N PHE A 134 15.86 -0.46 -8.56
CA PHE A 134 16.61 -1.56 -7.95
C PHE A 134 16.88 -2.70 -8.94
N LEU A 135 15.89 -3.07 -9.75
CA LEU A 135 16.04 -4.07 -10.81
C LEU A 135 17.08 -3.64 -11.85
N ALA A 136 17.03 -2.38 -12.30
CA ALA A 136 18.01 -1.84 -13.24
C ALA A 136 19.44 -1.87 -12.68
N ILE A 137 19.61 -1.52 -11.40
CA ILE A 137 20.90 -1.59 -10.71
C ILE A 137 21.39 -3.04 -10.63
N ALA A 138 20.53 -3.98 -10.26
CA ALA A 138 20.89 -5.40 -10.19
C ALA A 138 21.32 -5.96 -11.55
N VAL A 139 20.60 -5.62 -12.62
CA VAL A 139 20.96 -6.00 -14.00
C VAL A 139 22.30 -5.39 -14.40
N ALA A 140 22.53 -4.11 -14.10
CA ALA A 140 23.80 -3.45 -14.39
C ALA A 140 24.98 -4.10 -13.66
N ILE A 141 24.81 -4.45 -12.38
CA ILE A 141 25.84 -5.18 -11.61
C ILE A 141 26.13 -6.55 -12.24
N GLY A 142 25.09 -7.29 -12.64
CA GLY A 142 25.25 -8.58 -13.31
C GLY A 142 26.03 -8.45 -14.62
N PHE A 143 25.67 -7.48 -15.46
CA PHE A 143 26.34 -7.23 -16.73
C PHE A 143 27.82 -6.82 -16.55
N ILE A 144 28.11 -5.97 -15.57
CA ILE A 144 29.50 -5.58 -15.24
C ILE A 144 30.28 -6.80 -14.72
N GLY A 145 29.67 -7.63 -13.87
CA GLY A 145 30.31 -8.84 -13.36
C GLY A 145 30.69 -9.82 -14.47
N GLU A 146 29.78 -10.04 -15.42
CA GLU A 146 30.02 -10.91 -16.58
C GLU A 146 31.10 -10.33 -17.51
N ALA A 147 31.08 -9.01 -17.73
CA ALA A 147 32.09 -8.31 -18.52
C ALA A 147 33.50 -8.30 -17.88
N LEU A 148 33.60 -8.36 -16.54
CA LEU A 148 34.88 -8.45 -15.83
C LEU A 148 35.42 -9.88 -15.75
N SER A 149 34.59 -10.89 -16.02
CA SER A 149 34.95 -12.31 -15.96
C SER A 149 35.45 -12.88 -17.30
N ASN A 150 35.29 -12.13 -18.41
CA ASN A 150 35.81 -12.42 -19.75
C ASN A 150 37.05 -11.59 -20.05
#